data_AF-A0A7C7ZMV1-F1
#
_entry.id   AF-A0A7C7ZMV1-F1
#
_cell.length_a   1.000
_cell.length_b   1.000
_cell.length_c   1.000
_cell.angle_alpha   90.00
_cell.angle_beta   90.00
_cell.angle_gamma   90.00
#
_symmetry.space_group_name_H-M   'P 1'
#
loop_
_entity.id
_entity.type
_entity.pdbx_description
1 polymer ?
#
loop_
_entity_poly.entity_id
_entity_poly.type
_entity_poly.pdbx_seq_one_letter_code
_entity_poly.pdbx_strand_id
1 'polypeptide(L)' 'MDNRTATVNRDTLETQISVTVNLDGTGKTNFSTGVPFLEHMLD' A
#
# COMPACT_ATOMS: atom_id res chain seq x y z
N MET A 1 -3.21 12.49 -19.67
CA MET A 1 -2.53 11.20 -19.42
C MET A 1 -3.10 10.68 -18.12
N ASP A 2 -3.74 9.51 -18.17
CA ASP A 2 -4.29 8.86 -16.98
C ASP A 2 -3.14 8.51 -16.04
N ASN A 3 -3.20 9.00 -14.81
CA ASN A 3 -2.23 8.66 -13.77
C ASN A 3 -2.50 7.20 -13.39
N ARG A 4 -1.49 6.32 -13.45
CA ARG A 4 -1.67 4.89 -13.17
C ARG A 4 -1.71 4.65 -11.66
N THR A 5 -2.81 5.09 -11.06
CA THR A 5 -3.09 4.96 -9.64
C THR A 5 -4.19 3.93 -9.43
N ALA A 6 -3.96 2.97 -8.54
CA ALA A 6 -4.96 2.00 -8.12
C ALA A 6 -5.05 1.99 -6.60
N THR A 7 -6.27 2.00 -6.08
CA THR A 7 -6.54 1.81 -4.65
C THR A 7 -7.33 0.52 -4.47
N VAL A 8 -6.88 -0.32 -3.56
CA VAL A 8 -7.50 -1.59 -3.22
C VAL A 8 -7.76 -1.61 -1.72
N ASN A 9 -9.03 -1.77 -1.36
CA ASN A 9 -9.46 -2.03 0.00
C ASN A 9 -9.93 -3.49 0.09
N ARG A 10 -9.44 -4.18 1.12
CA ARG A 10 -9.83 -5.56 1.42
C ARG A 10 -10.13 -5.66 2.90
N ASP A 11 -11.39 -5.87 3.20
CA ASP A 11 -11.91 -5.97 4.56
C ASP A 11 -12.42 -7.39 4.80
N THR A 12 -11.70 -8.15 5.62
CA THR A 12 -12.13 -9.45 6.11
C THR A 12 -12.25 -9.41 7.63
N LEU A 13 -12.87 -10.44 8.22
CA LEU A 13 -12.98 -10.57 9.67
C LEU A 13 -11.63 -10.76 10.37
N GLU A 14 -10.60 -11.20 9.64
CA GLU A 14 -9.26 -11.44 10.17
C GLU A 14 -8.36 -10.21 9.98
N THR A 15 -8.47 -9.53 8.84
CA THR A 15 -7.60 -8.40 8.49
C THR A 15 -8.33 -7.36 7.66
N GLN A 16 -8.09 -6.10 7.96
CA GLN A 16 -8.53 -4.97 7.15
C GLN A 16 -7.30 -4.31 6.55
N ILE A 17 -7.24 -4.25 5.22
CA ILE A 17 -6.06 -3.82 4.47
C ILE A 17 -6.48 -2.76 3.46
N SER A 18 -5.76 -1.65 3.43
CA SER A 18 -5.91 -0.58 2.44
C SER A 18 -4.56 -0.32 1.77
N VAL A 19 -4.52 -0.43 0.45
CA VAL A 19 -3.30 -0.20 -0.34
C VAL A 19 -3.62 0.76 -1.47
N THR A 20 -2.79 1.80 -1.61
CA THR A 20 -2.82 2.68 -2.78
C THR A 20 -1.46 2.63 -3.45
N VAL A 21 -1.46 2.30 -4.74
CA VAL A 21 -0.26 2.24 -5.57
C VAL A 21 -0.37 3.28 -6.67
N ASN A 22 0.64 4.13 -6.80
CA ASN A 22 0.78 5.07 -7.89
C ASN A 22 2.06 4.74 -8.66
N LEU A 23 1.92 4.24 -9.89
CA LEU A 23 3.04 3.85 -10.76
C LEU A 23 3.79 5.04 -11.38
N ASP A 24 3.19 6.24 -11.35
CA ASP A 24 3.77 7.50 -11.85
C ASP A 24 4.20 8.42 -10.70
N GLY A 25 4.28 7.89 -9.48
CA GLY A 25 4.66 8.63 -8.28
C GLY A 25 6.16 8.92 -8.17
N THR A 26 6.53 9.74 -7.18
CA THR A 26 7.92 10.20 -6.94
C THR A 26 8.69 9.37 -5.92
N GLY A 27 8.33 8.09 -5.74
CA GLY A 27 9.00 7.19 -4.79
C GLY A 27 8.65 7.44 -3.31
N LYS A 28 7.48 8.03 -3.04
CA LYS A 28 6.97 8.17 -1.66
C LYS A 28 6.26 6.88 -1.24
N THR A 29 6.76 6.24 -0.20
CA THR A 29 6.17 5.05 0.43
C THR A 29 5.84 5.35 1.89
N ASN A 30 4.72 4.81 2.36
CA ASN A 30 4.34 4.88 3.77
C ASN A 30 3.65 3.57 4.15
N PHE A 31 4.35 2.72 4.89
CA PHE A 31 3.82 1.46 5.37
C PHE A 31 3.38 1.63 6.84
N SER A 32 2.21 1.08 7.16
CA SER A 32 1.69 1.00 8.53
C SER A 32 0.96 -0.33 8.65
N THR A 33 1.73 -1.42 8.60
CA THR A 33 1.19 -2.79 8.60
C THR A 33 1.16 -3.41 10.00
N GLY A 34 1.77 -2.74 10.99
CA GLY A 34 1.90 -3.25 12.36
C GLY A 34 2.93 -4.39 12.51
N VAL A 35 3.55 -4.83 11.41
CA VAL A 35 4.60 -5.86 11.38
C VAL A 35 5.88 -5.23 10.84
N PRO A 36 6.81 -4.78 11.70
CA PRO A 36 7.99 -4.00 11.30
C PRO A 36 8.87 -4.70 10.26
N PHE A 37 8.92 -6.03 10.31
CA PHE A 37 9.69 -6.82 9.35
C PHE A 37 9.09 -6.80 7.94
N LEU A 38 7.75 -6.82 7.84
CA LEU A 38 7.06 -6.73 6.55
C LEU A 38 7.26 -5.34 5.93
N GLU A 39 7.26 -4.29 6.74
CA GLU A 39 7.56 -2.93 6.29
C GLU A 39 8.97 -2.83 5.71
N HIS A 40 9.95 -3.48 6.35
CA HIS A 40 11.31 -3.54 5.82
C HIS A 40 11.43 -4.26 4.47
N MET A 41 10.59 -5.28 4.22
CA MET A 41 10.57 -5.98 2.93
C MET A 41 9.87 -5.19 1.82
N LEU A 42 9.04 -4.21 2.16
CA LEU A 42 8.23 -3.43 1.22
C LEU A 42 8.83 -2.05 0.90
N ASP A 43 9.83 -1.61 1.66
CA ASP A 43 10.61 -0.38 1.42
C ASP A 43 11.30 -0.37 0.04
#